data_AF-A0A1Q9JRD8-F1
#
_entry.id   AF-A0A1Q9JRD8-F1
#
_cell.length_a   1.000
_cell.length_b   1.000
_cell.length_c   1.000
_cell.angle_alpha   90.00
_cell.angle_beta   90.00
_cell.angle_gamma   90.00
#
_symmetry.space_group_name_H-M   'P 1'
#
loop_
_entity.id
_entity.type
_entity.pdbx_description
1 polymer ?
#
loop_
_entity_poly.entity_id
_entity_poly.type
_entity_poly.pdbx_seq_one_letter_code
_entity_poly.pdbx_strand_id
1 'polypeptide(L)'
;MKKIMKKAVIIYLCIMMIVIFPQEAVGATPDYFENPNNIYKKFEKQIYNQQYQVKYAFLKESAPVYSDLYGSEKIGRAPKYSGVMVVSGTDAYVQVIFEKKKGYGIGWMKRKKYKEISSLYNGAEKQLLADGAYIFYNVNSDNDLETVLKFQGNQQYVINFSDDKNDFSLKQWKLVREYDHFYIQDVKTGKYLSENQENQIKLVGLKQNISNRFGKTDDQGPVTCQWKVKRNGKNVKPYRNFLQYDPAWARKDYGNVSDYSGKMAAAGCGVVAITNAVYALNGQFIDPMLLADYAVEKEYRIIGSGTDDGIFQAAARQYGDAYGFYYVGTTHSTLRMKDYLKRGCVAVSHVPGHYVTIADFNPKNKKYLVLDSHPIQKRPTNPFGNWFLKHRLESGGLASSGYYIYSPVKNMDDYKKITNINFFKNISLFILPIW
;
A
#
# COMPACT_ATOMS: atom_id res chain seq x y z
N MET A 1 -19.02 1.17 -47.33
CA MET A 1 -18.63 2.53 -46.88
C MET A 1 -19.39 3.06 -45.66
N LYS A 2 -20.74 3.00 -45.57
CA LYS A 2 -21.51 3.49 -44.40
C LYS A 2 -21.20 2.83 -43.04
N LYS A 3 -20.72 1.56 -43.01
CA LYS A 3 -20.32 0.86 -41.76
C LYS A 3 -18.97 1.31 -41.19
N ILE A 4 -18.08 1.84 -42.03
CA ILE A 4 -16.73 2.29 -41.63
C ILE A 4 -16.80 3.71 -41.04
N MET A 5 -17.66 4.58 -41.60
CA MET A 5 -17.94 5.90 -41.02
C MET A 5 -18.59 5.83 -39.63
N LYS A 6 -19.51 4.88 -39.37
CA LYS A 6 -20.10 4.71 -38.02
C LYS A 6 -19.06 4.28 -36.98
N LYS A 7 -18.09 3.43 -37.34
CA LYS A 7 -16.99 3.05 -36.43
C LYS A 7 -16.04 4.21 -36.17
N ALA A 8 -15.71 5.01 -37.19
CA ALA A 8 -14.85 6.18 -37.02
C ALA A 8 -15.49 7.28 -36.15
N VAL A 9 -16.79 7.53 -36.32
CA VAL A 9 -17.53 8.53 -35.52
C VAL A 9 -17.72 8.09 -34.07
N ILE A 10 -17.95 6.80 -33.81
CA ILE A 10 -18.01 6.25 -32.44
C ILE A 10 -16.65 6.30 -31.76
N ILE A 11 -15.57 5.98 -32.47
CA ILE A 11 -14.19 6.09 -31.95
C ILE A 11 -13.84 7.56 -31.65
N TYR A 12 -14.24 8.50 -32.51
CA TYR A 12 -13.99 9.93 -32.30
C TYR A 12 -14.82 10.52 -31.15
N LEU A 13 -16.07 10.06 -30.95
CA LEU A 13 -16.90 10.43 -29.79
C LEU A 13 -16.39 9.79 -28.48
N CYS A 14 -15.82 8.58 -28.53
CA CYS A 14 -15.18 7.94 -27.37
C CYS A 14 -13.88 8.65 -26.96
N ILE A 15 -13.12 9.20 -27.92
CA ILE A 15 -11.88 9.97 -27.65
C ILE A 15 -12.20 11.38 -27.11
N MET A 16 -13.28 12.02 -27.59
CA MET A 16 -13.72 13.35 -27.11
C MET A 16 -14.39 13.34 -25.73
N MET A 17 -14.90 12.20 -25.24
CA MET A 17 -15.41 12.07 -23.87
C MET A 17 -14.33 11.71 -22.82
N ILE A 18 -13.05 11.64 -23.21
CA ILE A 18 -11.90 11.54 -22.27
C ILE A 18 -11.52 12.94 -21.76
N VAL A 19 -12.52 13.75 -21.38
CA VAL A 19 -12.32 14.82 -20.41
C VAL A 19 -13.08 14.38 -19.17
N ILE A 20 -12.54 13.33 -18.54
CA ILE A 20 -12.92 12.96 -17.18
C ILE A 20 -12.42 14.12 -16.32
N PHE A 21 -13.32 15.02 -15.93
CA PHE A 21 -13.04 15.84 -14.76
C PHE A 21 -12.73 14.86 -13.63
N PRO A 22 -11.53 14.87 -13.05
CA PRO A 22 -11.30 14.11 -11.84
C PRO A 22 -12.31 14.67 -10.83
N GLN A 23 -13.33 13.88 -10.50
CA GLN A 23 -14.05 14.10 -9.26
C GLN A 23 -12.98 13.89 -8.18
N GLU A 24 -12.35 14.98 -7.76
CA GLU A 24 -11.20 14.94 -6.88
C GLU A 24 -11.66 14.33 -5.58
N ALA A 25 -11.32 13.06 -5.41
CA ALA A 25 -11.67 12.27 -4.26
C ALA A 25 -11.15 13.00 -3.02
N VAL A 26 -12.05 13.46 -2.14
CA VAL A 26 -11.68 14.05 -0.85
C VAL A 26 -10.91 12.98 -0.10
N GLY A 27 -9.59 13.11 -0.03
CA GLY A 27 -8.72 12.14 0.63
C GLY A 27 -9.22 11.92 2.05
N ALA A 28 -9.20 10.66 2.52
CA ALA A 28 -9.52 10.36 3.92
C ALA A 28 -8.70 11.29 4.83
N THR A 29 -9.36 12.05 5.72
CA THR A 29 -8.66 12.90 6.69
C THR A 29 -7.80 11.99 7.55
N PRO A 30 -6.48 12.09 7.47
CA PRO A 30 -5.62 11.20 8.21
C PRO A 30 -5.74 11.52 9.72
N ASP A 31 -5.59 10.52 10.61
CA ASP A 31 -5.57 10.67 12.08
C ASP A 31 -4.39 11.54 12.62
N TYR A 32 -3.74 12.31 11.75
CA TYR A 32 -2.54 13.09 11.96
C TYR A 32 -2.84 14.43 12.65
N PHE A 33 -4.09 14.87 12.56
CA PHE A 33 -4.54 16.15 13.05
C PHE A 33 -5.70 15.91 14.00
N GLU A 34 -5.52 16.30 15.26
CA GLU A 34 -6.64 16.42 16.17
C GLU A 34 -7.57 17.52 15.63
N ASN A 35 -8.73 17.11 15.11
CA ASN A 35 -9.71 18.00 14.50
C ASN A 35 -9.12 18.86 13.35
N PRO A 36 -8.85 18.27 12.17
CA PRO A 36 -8.19 18.96 11.06
C PRO A 36 -8.94 20.22 10.60
N ASN A 37 -10.27 20.22 10.73
CA ASN A 37 -11.11 21.36 10.38
C ASN A 37 -10.84 22.57 11.30
N ASN A 38 -10.69 22.35 12.61
CA ASN A 38 -10.35 23.42 13.55
C ASN A 38 -8.97 24.01 13.25
N ILE A 39 -8.01 23.14 12.91
CA ILE A 39 -6.66 23.56 12.53
C ILE A 39 -6.69 24.36 11.23
N TYR A 40 -7.42 23.91 10.21
CA TYR A 40 -7.60 24.64 8.96
C TYR A 40 -8.18 26.04 9.20
N LYS A 41 -9.30 26.13 9.94
CA LYS A 41 -9.96 27.40 10.27
C LYS A 41 -9.03 28.40 10.96
N LYS A 42 -8.11 27.93 11.81
CA LYS A 42 -7.10 28.78 12.48
C LYS A 42 -6.21 29.52 11.48
N PHE A 43 -5.95 28.94 10.30
CA PHE A 43 -5.06 29.51 9.30
C PHE A 43 -5.77 29.97 8.03
N GLU A 44 -7.10 29.87 7.94
CA GLU A 44 -7.89 30.13 6.73
C GLU A 44 -7.59 31.50 6.08
N LYS A 45 -7.46 32.55 6.90
CA LYS A 45 -7.13 33.91 6.44
C LYS A 45 -5.71 34.06 5.89
N GLN A 46 -4.82 33.10 6.13
CA GLN A 46 -3.43 33.08 5.68
C GLN A 46 -3.23 32.22 4.42
N ILE A 47 -4.28 31.53 3.96
CA ILE A 47 -4.21 30.65 2.79
C ILE A 47 -4.20 31.50 1.51
N TYR A 48 -3.23 31.24 0.65
CA TYR A 48 -3.00 32.01 -0.58
C TYR A 48 -4.11 31.82 -1.62
N ASN A 49 -4.56 30.58 -1.82
CA ASN A 49 -5.69 30.26 -2.70
C ASN A 49 -6.76 29.54 -1.88
N GLN A 50 -7.81 30.28 -1.49
CA GLN A 50 -8.91 29.74 -0.68
C GLN A 50 -9.79 28.73 -1.41
N GLN A 51 -9.74 28.69 -2.75
CA GLN A 51 -10.45 27.70 -3.56
C GLN A 51 -9.66 26.38 -3.71
N TYR A 52 -8.43 26.32 -3.18
CA TYR A 52 -7.61 25.13 -3.30
C TYR A 52 -8.21 23.97 -2.49
N GLN A 53 -8.42 22.83 -3.15
CA GLN A 53 -8.86 21.62 -2.46
C GLN A 53 -7.73 21.11 -1.55
N VAL A 54 -8.00 21.08 -0.24
CA VAL A 54 -7.02 20.63 0.76
C VAL A 54 -6.61 19.19 0.49
N LYS A 55 -5.29 18.95 0.47
CA LYS A 55 -4.69 17.61 0.32
C LYS A 55 -3.86 17.30 1.55
N TYR A 56 -3.84 16.04 1.98
CA TYR A 56 -3.05 15.61 3.12
C TYR A 56 -1.83 14.81 2.65
N ALA A 57 -0.71 14.93 3.36
CA ALA A 57 0.48 14.13 3.07
C ALA A 57 1.29 13.84 4.33
N PHE A 58 2.16 12.82 4.26
CA PHE A 58 3.14 12.50 5.30
C PHE A 58 4.54 12.73 4.82
N LEU A 59 5.30 13.44 5.64
CA LEU A 59 6.69 13.72 5.40
C LEU A 59 7.54 12.59 5.95
N LYS A 60 8.22 11.87 5.06
CA LYS A 60 9.18 10.84 5.41
C LYS A 60 10.54 11.42 5.86
N GLU A 61 10.78 12.68 5.52
CA GLU A 61 11.94 13.49 5.94
C GLU A 61 11.50 14.86 6.45
N SER A 62 12.30 15.51 7.29
CA SER A 62 12.04 16.90 7.68
C SER A 62 12.26 17.87 6.52
N ALA A 63 11.45 18.92 6.43
CA ALA A 63 11.54 19.93 5.37
C ALA A 63 11.66 21.35 5.94
N PRO A 64 12.47 22.25 5.36
CA PRO A 64 12.40 23.67 5.69
C PRO A 64 11.04 24.25 5.25
N VAL A 65 10.49 25.13 6.09
CA VAL A 65 9.29 25.91 5.77
C VAL A 65 9.64 27.39 5.73
N TYR A 66 9.12 28.10 4.73
CA TYR A 66 9.41 29.49 4.43
C TYR A 66 8.19 30.39 4.66
N SER A 67 8.42 31.69 4.90
CA SER A 67 7.38 32.70 5.14
C SER A 67 6.54 32.99 3.89
N ASP A 68 7.14 32.94 2.71
CA ASP A 68 6.52 33.33 1.45
C ASP A 68 6.74 32.31 0.31
N LEU A 69 6.06 32.56 -0.80
CA LEU A 69 6.10 31.73 -2.01
C LEU A 69 7.39 31.89 -2.84
N TYR A 70 8.34 32.70 -2.38
CA TYR A 70 9.66 32.88 -3.01
C TYR A 70 10.76 32.15 -2.24
N GLY A 71 10.50 31.80 -0.97
CA GLY A 71 11.46 31.16 -0.08
C GLY A 71 12.41 32.14 0.60
N SER A 72 11.99 33.39 0.80
CA SER A 72 12.85 34.49 1.26
C SER A 72 13.38 34.26 2.68
N GLU A 73 12.50 33.87 3.62
CA GLU A 73 12.88 33.64 5.02
C GLU A 73 12.41 32.26 5.49
N LYS A 74 13.31 31.51 6.14
CA LYS A 74 12.98 30.21 6.73
C LYS A 74 12.37 30.40 8.13
N ILE A 75 11.07 30.17 8.25
CA ILE A 75 10.30 30.31 9.50
C ILE A 75 10.31 29.05 10.37
N GLY A 76 10.84 27.94 9.86
CA GLY A 76 10.93 26.72 10.65
C GLY A 76 11.24 25.47 9.85
N ARG A 77 10.89 24.33 10.44
CA ARG A 77 10.98 23.01 9.79
C ARG A 77 9.74 22.20 10.12
N ALA A 78 9.16 21.58 9.10
CA ALA A 78 8.20 20.53 9.30
C ALA A 78 8.95 19.26 9.78
N PRO A 79 8.48 18.61 10.86
CA PRO A 79 9.15 17.45 11.42
C PRO A 79 9.28 16.29 10.42
N LYS A 80 10.23 15.41 10.71
CA LYS A 80 10.31 14.09 10.06
C LYS A 80 9.19 13.22 10.63
N TYR A 81 8.56 12.40 9.79
CA TYR A 81 7.47 11.51 10.15
C TYR A 81 6.25 12.24 10.73
N SER A 82 5.85 13.34 10.09
CA SER A 82 4.68 14.12 10.48
C SER A 82 3.73 14.36 9.30
N GLY A 83 2.47 14.64 9.63
CA GLY A 83 1.45 15.03 8.66
C GLY A 83 1.59 16.49 8.25
N VAL A 84 1.16 16.79 7.03
CA VAL A 84 0.99 18.16 6.52
C VAL A 84 -0.35 18.27 5.78
N MET A 85 -1.02 19.41 5.93
CA MET A 85 -2.14 19.79 5.07
C MET A 85 -1.61 20.72 3.99
N VAL A 86 -1.66 20.31 2.74
CA VAL A 86 -1.41 21.18 1.60
C VAL A 86 -2.67 21.99 1.34
N VAL A 87 -2.57 23.29 1.52
CA VAL A 87 -3.71 24.22 1.48
C VAL A 87 -3.64 25.21 0.32
N SER A 88 -2.51 25.31 -0.37
CA SER A 88 -2.35 26.08 -1.60
C SER A 88 -1.04 25.71 -2.31
N GLY A 89 -0.72 26.35 -3.42
CA GLY A 89 0.59 26.23 -4.06
C GLY A 89 0.75 27.03 -5.35
N THR A 90 2.00 27.17 -5.76
CA THR A 90 2.47 27.69 -7.07
C THR A 90 3.28 26.61 -7.77
N ASP A 91 3.81 26.85 -8.96
CA ASP A 91 4.67 25.87 -9.64
C ASP A 91 5.93 25.50 -8.83
N ALA A 92 6.48 26.46 -8.09
CA ALA A 92 7.73 26.27 -7.34
C ALA A 92 7.51 25.84 -5.88
N TYR A 93 6.39 26.20 -5.25
CA TYR A 93 6.15 25.96 -3.82
C TYR A 93 4.75 25.40 -3.54
N VAL A 94 4.63 24.66 -2.44
CA VAL A 94 3.35 24.26 -1.85
C VAL A 94 3.18 24.98 -0.52
N GLN A 95 2.00 25.55 -0.28
CA GLN A 95 1.65 26.11 1.01
C GLN A 95 1.08 25.00 1.89
N VAL A 96 1.58 24.91 3.12
CA VAL A 96 1.29 23.79 4.02
C VAL A 96 1.02 24.26 5.44
N ILE A 97 0.05 23.64 6.08
CA ILE A 97 -0.12 23.63 7.53
C ILE A 97 0.64 22.41 8.07
N PHE A 98 1.50 22.61 9.06
CA PHE A 98 2.39 21.59 9.60
C PHE A 98 2.48 21.65 11.13
N GLU A 99 2.78 20.51 11.74
CA GLU A 99 2.98 20.38 13.19
C GLU A 99 4.28 21.06 13.64
N LYS A 100 4.24 21.76 14.77
CA LYS A 100 5.40 22.34 15.49
C LYS A 100 5.53 21.65 16.84
N LYS A 101 6.67 21.86 17.53
CA LYS A 101 6.83 21.40 18.94
C LYS A 101 5.68 21.83 19.85
N LYS A 102 5.08 22.99 19.58
CA LYS A 102 3.89 23.50 20.27
C LYS A 102 2.90 23.98 19.20
N GLY A 103 1.81 23.24 19.01
CA GLY A 103 0.75 23.57 18.06
C GLY A 103 1.14 23.41 16.59
N TYR A 104 0.62 24.31 15.75
CA TYR A 104 0.73 24.23 14.29
C TYR A 104 1.26 25.55 13.72
N GLY A 105 1.76 25.52 12.49
CA GLY A 105 2.00 26.72 11.70
C GLY A 105 1.67 26.51 10.23
N ILE A 106 1.62 27.62 9.50
CA ILE A 106 1.47 27.65 8.04
C ILE A 106 2.72 28.27 7.41
N GLY A 107 3.06 27.84 6.21
CA GLY A 107 4.12 28.44 5.41
C GLY A 107 4.33 27.68 4.10
N TRP A 108 5.47 27.87 3.46
CA TRP A 108 5.75 27.36 2.12
C TRP A 108 6.89 26.33 2.11
N MET A 109 6.74 25.25 1.35
CA MET A 109 7.80 24.27 1.07
C MET A 109 8.09 24.23 -0.42
N LYS A 110 9.36 24.07 -0.79
CA LYS A 110 9.74 23.85 -2.20
C LYS A 110 9.02 22.61 -2.74
N ARG A 111 8.25 22.77 -3.82
CA ARG A 111 7.42 21.70 -4.42
C ARG A 111 8.24 20.48 -4.79
N LYS A 112 9.44 20.68 -5.37
CA LYS A 112 10.38 19.59 -5.70
C LYS A 112 10.72 18.76 -4.46
N LYS A 113 11.17 19.41 -3.38
CA LYS A 113 11.51 18.71 -2.13
C LYS A 113 10.29 18.04 -1.49
N TYR A 114 9.12 18.69 -1.51
CA TYR A 114 7.86 18.10 -1.04
C TYR A 114 7.53 16.80 -1.80
N LYS A 115 7.58 16.81 -3.14
CA LYS A 115 7.32 15.61 -3.97
C LYS A 115 8.32 14.48 -3.68
N GLU A 116 9.58 14.79 -3.41
CA GLU A 116 10.64 13.81 -3.13
C GLU A 116 10.46 13.11 -1.77
N ILE A 117 9.94 13.80 -0.76
CA ILE A 117 9.95 13.30 0.62
C ILE A 117 8.58 12.95 1.17
N SER A 118 7.51 13.23 0.44
CA SER A 118 6.16 13.02 0.95
C SER A 118 5.46 11.83 0.32
N SER A 119 4.46 11.32 1.01
CA SER A 119 3.47 10.39 0.49
C SER A 119 2.10 11.00 0.70
N LEU A 120 1.34 11.18 -0.39
CA LEU A 120 -0.01 11.73 -0.34
C LEU A 120 -0.94 10.76 0.40
N TYR A 121 -1.82 11.31 1.24
CA TYR A 121 -2.96 10.60 1.82
C TYR A 121 -4.18 10.75 0.91
N ASN A 122 -4.10 10.09 -0.24
CA ASN A 122 -5.22 9.99 -1.17
C ASN A 122 -5.76 8.56 -1.21
N GLY A 123 -5.48 7.76 -0.17
CA GLY A 123 -5.73 6.33 -0.11
C GLY A 123 -4.68 5.49 -0.81
N ALA A 124 -3.79 6.09 -1.63
CA ALA A 124 -2.74 5.35 -2.30
C ALA A 124 -1.83 4.71 -1.27
N GLU A 125 -1.51 5.38 -0.17
CA GLU A 125 -0.60 4.96 0.90
C GLU A 125 -1.03 3.69 1.64
N LYS A 126 -2.33 3.34 1.59
CA LYS A 126 -2.89 2.06 2.08
C LYS A 126 -3.78 1.39 1.03
N GLN A 127 -3.41 1.53 -0.23
CA GLN A 127 -4.02 0.82 -1.34
C GLN A 127 -4.12 -0.68 -1.01
N LEU A 128 -5.34 -1.20 -0.93
CA LEU A 128 -5.61 -2.59 -0.51
C LEU A 128 -4.92 -3.61 -1.43
N LEU A 129 -4.95 -3.37 -2.74
CA LEU A 129 -4.28 -4.18 -3.76
C LEU A 129 -3.44 -3.28 -4.65
N ALA A 130 -2.13 -3.50 -4.69
CA ALA A 130 -1.21 -2.76 -5.58
C ALA A 130 -1.62 -2.90 -7.06
N ASP A 131 -1.31 -1.91 -7.88
CA ASP A 131 -1.53 -1.96 -9.33
C ASP A 131 -0.91 -3.22 -9.94
N GLY A 132 -1.57 -3.83 -10.93
CA GLY A 132 -1.06 -5.01 -11.61
C GLY A 132 -2.15 -6.02 -11.96
N ALA A 133 -1.71 -7.21 -12.36
CA ALA A 133 -2.59 -8.27 -12.80
C ALA A 133 -2.94 -9.24 -11.66
N TYR A 134 -4.20 -9.65 -11.60
CA TYR A 134 -4.72 -10.55 -10.59
C TYR A 134 -5.70 -11.54 -11.21
N ILE A 135 -5.83 -12.69 -10.57
CA ILE A 135 -6.98 -13.57 -10.75
C ILE A 135 -7.92 -13.34 -9.57
N PHE A 136 -9.18 -13.12 -9.86
CA PHE A 136 -10.26 -12.95 -8.91
C PHE A 136 -11.10 -14.22 -8.91
N TYR A 137 -11.29 -14.82 -7.73
CA TYR A 137 -12.03 -16.06 -7.52
C TYR A 137 -13.30 -15.72 -6.75
N ASN A 138 -14.47 -16.10 -7.25
CA ASN A 138 -15.67 -15.99 -6.43
C ASN A 138 -15.65 -17.09 -5.35
N VAL A 139 -16.13 -16.81 -4.14
CA VAL A 139 -16.20 -17.85 -3.09
C VAL A 139 -17.31 -18.87 -3.36
N ASN A 140 -18.32 -18.49 -4.14
CA ASN A 140 -19.48 -19.31 -4.47
C ASN A 140 -19.32 -20.10 -5.79
N SER A 141 -18.23 -19.93 -6.53
CA SER A 141 -17.99 -20.59 -7.82
C SER A 141 -16.50 -20.94 -8.00
N ASP A 142 -16.20 -21.79 -8.97
CA ASP A 142 -14.82 -22.07 -9.41
C ASP A 142 -14.41 -21.19 -10.61
N ASN A 143 -15.07 -20.04 -10.81
CA ASN A 143 -14.76 -19.15 -11.94
C ASN A 143 -13.62 -18.17 -11.59
N ASP A 144 -12.68 -18.08 -12.53
CA ASP A 144 -11.49 -17.26 -12.43
C ASP A 144 -11.63 -16.05 -13.36
N LEU A 145 -11.60 -14.85 -12.79
CA LEU A 145 -11.56 -13.61 -13.56
C LEU A 145 -10.14 -13.06 -13.60
N GLU A 146 -9.51 -13.10 -14.77
CA GLU A 146 -8.26 -12.36 -14.96
C GLU A 146 -8.56 -10.87 -15.05
N THR A 147 -7.84 -10.10 -14.25
CA THR A 147 -8.07 -8.67 -14.09
C THR A 147 -6.78 -7.89 -14.10
N VAL A 148 -6.83 -6.67 -14.61
CA VAL A 148 -5.77 -5.67 -14.44
C VAL A 148 -6.32 -4.50 -13.64
N LEU A 149 -5.68 -4.22 -12.51
CA LEU A 149 -6.06 -3.17 -11.56
C LEU A 149 -5.17 -1.94 -11.74
N LYS A 150 -5.80 -0.77 -11.77
CA LYS A 150 -5.14 0.53 -11.69
C LYS A 150 -5.85 1.44 -10.68
N PHE A 151 -5.15 1.79 -9.61
CA PHE A 151 -5.68 2.63 -8.54
C PHE A 151 -5.96 4.06 -8.97
N GLN A 152 -7.06 4.63 -8.48
CA GLN A 152 -7.54 5.98 -8.78
C GLN A 152 -7.65 6.89 -7.55
N GLY A 153 -7.34 6.40 -6.34
CA GLY A 153 -7.55 7.15 -5.10
C GLY A 153 -8.72 6.60 -4.29
N ASN A 154 -8.69 6.78 -2.96
CA ASN A 154 -9.79 6.43 -2.05
C ASN A 154 -10.36 5.01 -2.20
N GLN A 155 -9.48 4.02 -2.40
CA GLN A 155 -9.84 2.62 -2.66
C GLN A 155 -10.71 2.42 -3.92
N GLN A 156 -10.66 3.37 -4.85
CA GLN A 156 -11.22 3.23 -6.18
C GLN A 156 -10.16 2.76 -7.18
N TYR A 157 -10.61 1.96 -8.14
CA TYR A 157 -9.79 1.25 -9.11
C TYR A 157 -10.51 1.27 -10.46
N VAL A 158 -9.73 1.38 -11.53
CA VAL A 158 -10.16 0.84 -12.83
C VAL A 158 -9.80 -0.64 -12.81
N ILE A 159 -10.79 -1.49 -13.07
CA ILE A 159 -10.61 -2.95 -13.18
C ILE A 159 -10.99 -3.34 -14.60
N ASN A 160 -9.99 -3.84 -15.33
CA ASN A 160 -10.20 -4.39 -16.66
C ASN A 160 -10.29 -5.90 -16.53
N PHE A 161 -11.46 -6.46 -16.80
CA PHE A 161 -11.69 -7.90 -16.89
C PHE A 161 -11.28 -8.38 -18.29
N SER A 162 -10.64 -9.53 -18.40
CA SER A 162 -10.16 -10.08 -19.69
C SER A 162 -11.27 -10.65 -20.58
N ASP A 163 -12.43 -11.00 -20.01
CA ASP A 163 -13.54 -11.59 -20.76
C ASP A 163 -14.43 -10.49 -21.37
N ASP A 164 -14.33 -10.34 -22.71
CA ASP A 164 -15.06 -9.38 -23.54
C ASP A 164 -16.59 -9.56 -23.51
N LYS A 165 -17.11 -10.62 -22.87
CA LYS A 165 -18.55 -10.92 -22.80
C LYS A 165 -19.34 -10.01 -21.87
N ASN A 166 -18.68 -9.27 -20.97
CA ASN A 166 -19.36 -8.45 -19.99
C ASN A 166 -19.04 -6.96 -20.17
N ASP A 167 -20.09 -6.12 -20.22
CA ASP A 167 -20.05 -4.65 -20.34
C ASP A 167 -19.57 -3.96 -19.01
N PHE A 168 -18.54 -4.52 -18.40
CA PHE A 168 -17.90 -4.05 -17.18
C PHE A 168 -16.55 -3.36 -17.45
N SER A 169 -16.01 -3.50 -18.66
CA SER A 169 -14.81 -2.79 -19.11
C SER A 169 -15.02 -1.28 -18.95
N LEU A 170 -14.04 -0.58 -18.38
CA LEU A 170 -14.03 0.89 -18.16
C LEU A 170 -14.86 1.43 -16.98
N LYS A 171 -15.46 0.57 -16.14
CA LYS A 171 -16.12 1.04 -14.90
C LYS A 171 -15.09 1.39 -13.82
N GLN A 172 -15.45 2.36 -12.98
CA GLN A 172 -14.75 2.66 -11.74
C GLN A 172 -15.34 1.82 -10.62
N TRP A 173 -14.47 1.11 -9.92
CA TRP A 173 -14.83 0.16 -8.87
C TRP A 173 -14.23 0.61 -7.55
N LYS A 174 -14.97 0.47 -6.48
CA LYS A 174 -14.45 0.58 -5.11
C LYS A 174 -14.23 -0.81 -4.56
N LEU A 175 -13.01 -1.09 -4.10
CA LEU A 175 -12.71 -2.33 -3.39
C LEU A 175 -12.91 -2.12 -1.88
N VAL A 176 -13.57 -3.09 -1.27
CA VAL A 176 -13.75 -3.15 0.18
C VAL A 176 -13.27 -4.51 0.66
N ARG A 177 -12.31 -4.54 1.59
CA ARG A 177 -11.76 -5.78 2.16
C ARG A 177 -12.56 -6.19 3.39
N GLU A 178 -12.95 -7.45 3.44
CA GLU A 178 -13.44 -8.09 4.66
C GLU A 178 -12.63 -9.36 4.91
N TYR A 179 -11.65 -9.25 5.79
CA TYR A 179 -10.70 -10.30 6.14
C TYR A 179 -10.05 -11.00 4.94
N ASP A 180 -10.60 -12.15 4.52
CA ASP A 180 -10.07 -13.06 3.50
C ASP A 180 -10.66 -12.86 2.11
N HIS A 181 -11.57 -11.90 1.94
CA HIS A 181 -12.21 -11.62 0.66
C HIS A 181 -12.45 -10.12 0.44
N PHE A 182 -12.88 -9.80 -0.78
CA PHE A 182 -13.17 -8.47 -1.25
C PHE A 182 -14.58 -8.38 -1.79
N TYR A 183 -15.21 -7.23 -1.57
CA TYR A 183 -16.39 -6.78 -2.27
C TYR A 183 -15.99 -5.74 -3.31
N ILE A 184 -16.59 -5.82 -4.50
CA ILE A 184 -16.26 -4.98 -5.65
C ILE A 184 -17.51 -4.17 -5.98
N GLN A 185 -17.52 -2.90 -5.59
CA GLN A 185 -18.68 -2.01 -5.74
C GLN A 185 -18.52 -1.13 -6.97
N ASP A 186 -19.51 -1.09 -7.86
CA ASP A 186 -19.57 -0.11 -8.94
C ASP A 186 -19.83 1.28 -8.36
N VAL A 187 -18.91 2.22 -8.58
CA VAL A 187 -18.97 3.57 -7.98
C VAL A 187 -20.21 4.33 -8.47
N LYS A 188 -20.65 4.09 -9.71
CA LYS A 188 -21.79 4.81 -10.31
C LYS A 188 -23.14 4.37 -9.73
N THR A 189 -23.36 3.08 -9.57
CA THR A 189 -24.66 2.53 -9.14
C THR A 189 -24.71 2.15 -7.67
N GLY A 190 -23.56 2.04 -6.99
CA GLY A 190 -23.46 1.54 -5.61
C GLY A 190 -23.72 0.04 -5.46
N LYS A 191 -23.96 -0.68 -6.56
CA LYS A 191 -24.19 -2.13 -6.60
C LYS A 191 -22.87 -2.91 -6.62
N TYR A 192 -22.91 -4.16 -6.21
CA TYR A 192 -21.74 -5.02 -6.07
C TYR A 192 -21.68 -6.08 -7.16
N LEU A 193 -20.46 -6.38 -7.61
CA LEU A 193 -20.19 -7.49 -8.52
C LEU A 193 -20.49 -8.81 -7.81
N SER A 194 -21.37 -9.59 -8.40
CA SER A 194 -21.81 -10.89 -7.88
C SER A 194 -21.83 -11.93 -8.98
N GLU A 195 -21.56 -13.17 -8.61
CA GLU A 195 -21.71 -14.33 -9.47
C GLU A 195 -22.70 -15.33 -8.85
N ASN A 196 -23.66 -15.80 -9.66
CA ASN A 196 -24.61 -16.82 -9.22
C ASN A 196 -24.04 -18.24 -9.41
N GLN A 197 -24.80 -19.26 -8.98
CA GLN A 197 -24.43 -20.68 -9.12
C GLN A 197 -24.34 -21.16 -10.58
N GLU A 198 -24.82 -20.37 -11.55
CA GLU A 198 -24.74 -20.65 -12.99
C GLU A 198 -23.55 -19.93 -13.66
N ASN A 199 -22.61 -19.39 -12.87
CA ASN A 199 -21.45 -18.61 -13.34
C ASN A 199 -21.82 -17.35 -14.14
N GLN A 200 -22.99 -16.77 -13.88
CA GLN A 200 -23.41 -15.51 -14.48
C GLN A 200 -23.05 -14.35 -13.55
N ILE A 201 -22.31 -13.39 -14.11
CA ILE A 201 -21.87 -12.17 -13.41
C ILE A 201 -22.93 -11.08 -13.56
N LYS A 202 -23.32 -10.46 -12.44
CA LYS A 202 -24.30 -9.37 -12.39
C LYS A 202 -23.99 -8.37 -11.28
N LEU A 203 -24.64 -7.21 -11.35
CA LEU A 203 -24.60 -6.20 -10.29
C LEU A 203 -25.82 -6.33 -9.38
N VAL A 204 -25.58 -6.51 -8.08
CA VAL A 204 -26.64 -6.65 -7.06
C VAL A 204 -26.55 -5.55 -6.01
N GLY A 205 -27.71 -5.09 -5.52
CA GLY A 205 -27.75 -4.21 -4.35
C GLY A 205 -27.59 -5.03 -3.08
N LEU A 206 -26.84 -4.52 -2.11
CA LEU A 206 -26.75 -5.08 -0.76
C LEU A 206 -27.55 -4.21 0.21
N LYS A 207 -28.23 -4.84 1.17
CA LYS A 207 -28.97 -4.12 2.22
C LYS A 207 -28.05 -3.61 3.33
N GLN A 208 -26.94 -4.29 3.56
CA GLN A 208 -25.94 -3.95 4.57
C GLN A 208 -24.86 -3.03 4.01
N ASN A 209 -24.33 -2.14 4.86
CA ASN A 209 -23.18 -1.32 4.52
C ASN A 209 -21.90 -2.12 4.78
N ILE A 210 -21.18 -2.44 3.70
CA ILE A 210 -19.87 -3.11 3.78
C ILE A 210 -18.79 -2.03 3.96
N SER A 211 -17.86 -2.28 4.87
CA SER A 211 -16.71 -1.39 5.15
C SER A 211 -15.44 -2.20 5.34
N ASN A 212 -14.27 -1.56 5.22
CA ASN A 212 -13.00 -2.27 5.35
C ASN A 212 -12.85 -2.83 6.77
N ARG A 213 -12.72 -4.16 6.87
CA ARG A 213 -12.44 -4.89 8.11
C ARG A 213 -11.28 -5.84 7.84
N PHE A 214 -10.19 -5.70 8.59
CA PHE A 214 -8.98 -6.51 8.36
C PHE A 214 -8.98 -7.82 9.16
N GLY A 215 -9.75 -7.89 10.25
CA GLY A 215 -9.99 -9.10 11.04
C GLY A 215 -11.30 -9.79 10.67
N LYS A 216 -11.44 -11.06 11.07
CA LYS A 216 -12.62 -11.88 10.81
C LYS A 216 -13.82 -11.38 11.63
N THR A 217 -15.00 -11.30 11.00
CA THR A 217 -16.28 -10.98 11.66
C THR A 217 -17.37 -11.95 11.24
N ASP A 218 -18.41 -12.09 12.06
CA ASP A 218 -19.57 -12.97 11.81
C ASP A 218 -20.59 -12.34 10.86
N ASP A 219 -20.61 -11.01 10.79
CA ASP A 219 -21.48 -10.25 9.87
C ASP A 219 -20.78 -10.09 8.52
N GLN A 220 -21.08 -11.01 7.60
CA GLN A 220 -20.57 -11.02 6.23
C GLN A 220 -21.67 -10.78 5.20
N GLY A 221 -21.33 -10.10 4.11
CA GLY A 221 -22.19 -9.99 2.93
C GLY A 221 -22.34 -11.32 2.17
N PRO A 222 -23.28 -11.40 1.22
CA PRO A 222 -23.59 -12.63 0.50
C PRO A 222 -22.36 -13.25 -0.17
N VAL A 223 -22.20 -14.58 -0.04
CA VAL A 223 -21.07 -15.35 -0.60
C VAL A 223 -20.90 -15.16 -2.11
N THR A 224 -22.00 -14.94 -2.83
CA THR A 224 -22.01 -14.65 -4.27
C THR A 224 -21.30 -13.35 -4.63
N CYS A 225 -21.06 -12.45 -3.66
CA CYS A 225 -20.36 -11.17 -3.84
C CYS A 225 -18.95 -11.18 -3.24
N GLN A 226 -18.50 -12.29 -2.66
CA GLN A 226 -17.20 -12.41 -2.02
C GLN A 226 -16.17 -12.86 -3.04
N TRP A 227 -15.11 -12.06 -3.22
CA TRP A 227 -14.04 -12.32 -4.17
C TRP A 227 -12.70 -12.49 -3.47
N LYS A 228 -12.04 -13.62 -3.66
CA LYS A 228 -10.63 -13.82 -3.29
C LYS A 228 -9.73 -13.39 -4.44
N VAL A 229 -8.49 -13.05 -4.14
CA VAL A 229 -7.56 -12.55 -5.15
C VAL A 229 -6.19 -13.20 -5.06
N LYS A 230 -5.59 -13.46 -6.22
CA LYS A 230 -4.20 -13.91 -6.35
C LYS A 230 -3.49 -13.05 -7.38
N ARG A 231 -2.38 -12.44 -6.99
CA ARG A 231 -1.58 -11.63 -7.91
C ARG A 231 -0.83 -12.52 -8.89
N ASN A 232 -0.78 -12.11 -10.16
CA ASN A 232 0.14 -12.70 -11.13
C ASN A 232 1.53 -12.04 -10.96
N GLY A 233 2.46 -12.80 -10.40
CA GLY A 233 3.82 -12.35 -10.14
C GLY A 233 3.95 -11.42 -8.94
N LYS A 234 5.20 -10.99 -8.70
CA LYS A 234 5.59 -10.20 -7.54
C LYS A 234 5.20 -8.72 -7.69
N ASN A 235 5.00 -8.02 -6.58
CA ASN A 235 4.75 -6.59 -6.62
C ASN A 235 6.07 -5.79 -6.66
N VAL A 236 6.42 -5.28 -7.85
CA VAL A 236 7.71 -4.61 -8.10
C VAL A 236 7.58 -3.15 -8.53
N LYS A 237 6.35 -2.64 -8.73
CA LYS A 237 6.10 -1.29 -9.27
C LYS A 237 4.84 -0.65 -8.66
N PRO A 238 4.99 0.38 -7.81
CA PRO A 238 6.20 0.72 -7.07
C PRO A 238 6.44 -0.24 -5.91
N TYR A 239 7.70 -0.44 -5.54
CA TYR A 239 8.00 -0.95 -4.21
C TYR A 239 7.50 0.05 -3.16
N ARG A 240 6.98 -0.48 -2.05
CA ARG A 240 6.47 0.33 -0.97
C ARG A 240 7.10 -0.08 0.35
N ASN A 241 7.57 0.93 1.06
CA ASN A 241 8.05 0.80 2.43
C ASN A 241 7.07 1.51 3.37
N PHE A 242 6.27 0.72 4.08
CA PHE A 242 5.45 1.15 5.21
C PHE A 242 6.36 1.36 6.42
N LEU A 243 6.17 2.47 7.12
CA LEU A 243 7.01 2.86 8.24
C LEU A 243 6.28 2.60 9.55
N GLN A 244 7.00 2.20 10.61
CA GLN A 244 6.42 2.11 11.94
C GLN A 244 5.98 3.48 12.50
N TYR A 245 6.46 4.55 11.86
CA TYR A 245 6.11 5.94 12.13
C TYR A 245 4.95 6.47 11.30
N ASP A 246 4.11 5.64 10.67
CA ASP A 246 2.87 6.14 10.07
C ASP A 246 1.86 6.45 11.19
N PRO A 247 1.41 7.70 11.38
CA PRO A 247 0.41 8.04 12.40
C PRO A 247 -0.87 7.22 12.46
N ALA A 248 -1.24 6.47 11.43
CA ALA A 248 -2.35 5.54 11.52
C ALA A 248 -2.13 4.43 12.58
N TRP A 249 -0.88 4.16 12.95
CA TRP A 249 -0.53 3.20 13.99
C TRP A 249 0.56 3.69 14.94
N ALA A 250 1.45 4.58 14.53
CA ALA A 250 2.66 4.98 15.28
C ALA A 250 2.40 5.31 16.77
N ARG A 251 1.28 5.98 17.06
CA ARG A 251 0.90 6.42 18.42
C ARG A 251 0.01 5.40 19.16
N LYS A 252 -0.45 4.35 18.48
CA LYS A 252 -1.25 3.29 19.08
C LYS A 252 -0.38 2.38 19.94
N ASP A 253 -1.00 1.81 20.96
CA ASP A 253 -0.38 0.84 21.84
C ASP A 253 -0.14 -0.47 21.11
N TYR A 254 1.01 -1.06 21.39
CA TYR A 254 1.41 -2.40 20.99
C TYR A 254 1.65 -3.22 22.26
N GLY A 255 0.57 -3.83 22.74
CA GLY A 255 0.49 -4.48 24.04
C GLY A 255 0.27 -3.49 25.18
N ASN A 256 0.11 -4.02 26.40
CA ASN A 256 -0.22 -3.23 27.57
C ASN A 256 1.05 -2.67 28.25
N VAL A 257 1.68 -1.68 27.63
CA VAL A 257 2.86 -0.99 28.17
C VAL A 257 2.61 0.51 28.10
N SER A 258 2.64 1.18 29.25
CA SER A 258 2.20 2.57 29.38
C SER A 258 3.19 3.62 28.86
N ASP A 259 4.46 3.24 28.64
CA ASP A 259 5.49 4.14 28.16
C ASP A 259 5.67 4.11 26.63
N TYR A 260 6.62 4.91 26.11
CA TYR A 260 6.87 4.98 24.67
C TYR A 260 7.34 3.65 24.07
N SER A 261 7.98 2.76 24.84
CA SER A 261 8.40 1.43 24.38
C SER A 261 7.22 0.50 24.07
N GLY A 262 6.03 0.86 24.58
CA GLY A 262 4.75 0.25 24.28
C GLY A 262 4.14 0.67 22.94
N LYS A 263 4.66 1.70 22.26
CA LYS A 263 4.03 2.22 21.04
C LYS A 263 4.52 1.50 19.79
N MET A 264 3.68 1.44 18.76
CA MET A 264 4.08 0.91 17.44
C MET A 264 5.31 1.63 16.86
N ALA A 265 5.44 2.94 17.08
CA ALA A 265 6.60 3.70 16.64
C ALA A 265 7.93 3.27 17.29
N ALA A 266 7.90 2.59 18.44
CA ALA A 266 9.08 2.09 19.13
C ALA A 266 9.29 0.59 18.90
N ALA A 267 8.22 -0.20 18.97
CA ALA A 267 8.28 -1.66 19.04
C ALA A 267 7.77 -2.38 17.79
N GLY A 268 7.10 -1.68 16.85
CA GLY A 268 6.34 -2.30 15.75
C GLY A 268 7.15 -2.84 14.58
N CYS A 269 8.48 -2.90 14.66
CA CYS A 269 9.32 -3.26 13.51
C CYS A 269 9.05 -4.65 12.94
N GLY A 270 8.82 -5.66 13.79
CA GLY A 270 8.54 -7.03 13.36
C GLY A 270 7.23 -7.12 12.55
N VAL A 271 6.15 -6.59 13.11
CA VAL A 271 4.81 -6.63 12.46
C VAL A 271 4.75 -5.77 11.19
N VAL A 272 5.42 -4.61 11.16
CA VAL A 272 5.50 -3.78 9.94
C VAL A 272 6.39 -4.43 8.87
N ALA A 273 7.44 -5.17 9.27
CA ALA A 273 8.24 -5.95 8.31
C ALA A 273 7.43 -7.07 7.64
N ILE A 274 6.46 -7.67 8.35
CA ILE A 274 5.50 -8.60 7.73
C ILE A 274 4.62 -7.86 6.72
N THR A 275 4.04 -6.71 7.07
CA THR A 275 3.23 -5.90 6.14
C THR A 275 4.01 -5.55 4.87
N ASN A 276 5.25 -5.08 5.02
CA ASN A 276 6.16 -4.81 3.89
C ASN A 276 6.43 -6.06 3.04
N ALA A 277 6.65 -7.21 3.69
CA ALA A 277 6.92 -8.46 3.01
C ALA A 277 5.71 -8.94 2.18
N VAL A 278 4.52 -8.98 2.78
CA VAL A 278 3.28 -9.38 2.09
C VAL A 278 3.00 -8.45 0.91
N TYR A 279 3.09 -7.14 1.12
CA TYR A 279 2.84 -6.17 0.06
C TYR A 279 3.85 -6.27 -1.10
N ALA A 280 5.13 -6.52 -0.81
CA ALA A 280 6.15 -6.76 -1.84
C ALA A 280 5.94 -8.11 -2.56
N LEU A 281 5.48 -9.13 -1.84
CA LEU A 281 5.25 -10.47 -2.35
C LEU A 281 4.10 -10.51 -3.35
N ASN A 282 2.95 -9.93 -2.99
CA ASN A 282 1.71 -10.13 -3.74
C ASN A 282 0.82 -8.88 -3.85
N GLY A 283 1.29 -7.71 -3.39
CA GLY A 283 0.56 -6.45 -3.51
C GLY A 283 -0.62 -6.29 -2.55
N GLN A 284 -0.89 -7.26 -1.67
CA GLN A 284 -1.96 -7.14 -0.67
C GLN A 284 -1.49 -6.34 0.55
N PHE A 285 -2.30 -5.38 0.98
CA PHE A 285 -2.08 -4.69 2.26
C PHE A 285 -2.68 -5.50 3.41
N ILE A 286 -1.84 -5.83 4.39
CA ILE A 286 -2.23 -6.37 5.70
C ILE A 286 -1.97 -5.30 6.76
N ASP A 287 -3.00 -4.97 7.55
CA ASP A 287 -2.91 -3.94 8.57
C ASP A 287 -1.89 -4.37 9.65
N PRO A 288 -0.83 -3.57 9.91
CA PRO A 288 0.13 -3.91 10.96
C PRO A 288 -0.50 -3.96 12.37
N MET A 289 -1.64 -3.30 12.61
CA MET A 289 -2.34 -3.40 13.89
C MET A 289 -2.99 -4.78 14.08
N LEU A 290 -3.52 -5.40 13.02
CA LEU A 290 -4.02 -6.78 13.10
C LEU A 290 -2.92 -7.75 13.55
N LEU A 291 -1.71 -7.55 13.02
CA LEU A 291 -0.54 -8.35 13.37
C LEU A 291 -0.03 -8.03 14.78
N ALA A 292 -0.13 -6.78 15.22
CA ALA A 292 0.22 -6.36 16.57
C ALA A 292 -0.71 -6.99 17.61
N ASP A 293 -2.02 -6.94 17.39
CA ASP A 293 -3.02 -7.55 18.27
C ASP A 293 -2.80 -9.06 18.39
N TYR A 294 -2.56 -9.73 17.26
CA TYR A 294 -2.23 -11.15 17.25
C TYR A 294 -0.93 -11.48 18.00
N ALA A 295 0.11 -10.66 17.83
CA ALA A 295 1.36 -10.85 18.54
C ALA A 295 1.20 -10.68 20.06
N VAL A 296 0.29 -9.82 20.52
CA VAL A 296 -0.05 -9.70 21.94
C VAL A 296 -0.84 -10.93 22.40
N GLU A 297 -1.89 -11.29 21.67
CA GLU A 297 -2.78 -12.42 21.98
C GLU A 297 -2.01 -13.75 22.10
N LYS A 298 -1.01 -13.96 21.23
CA LYS A 298 -0.19 -15.18 21.19
C LYS A 298 1.17 -15.04 21.86
N GLU A 299 1.35 -14.01 22.69
CA GLU A 299 2.55 -13.82 23.52
C GLU A 299 3.87 -13.64 22.75
N TYR A 300 3.81 -13.30 21.45
CA TYR A 300 4.99 -12.93 20.66
C TYR A 300 5.44 -11.48 20.91
N ARG A 301 4.64 -10.65 21.58
CA ARG A 301 5.04 -9.30 21.99
C ARG A 301 6.01 -9.39 23.18
N ILE A 302 7.28 -9.01 22.98
CA ILE A 302 8.30 -8.96 24.04
C ILE A 302 8.42 -7.54 24.59
N ILE A 303 7.86 -7.29 25.79
CA ILE A 303 7.89 -5.98 26.47
C ILE A 303 9.32 -5.39 26.46
N GLY A 304 9.43 -4.12 26.07
CA GLY A 304 10.71 -3.41 25.94
C GLY A 304 11.57 -3.75 24.71
N SER A 305 11.32 -4.86 23.99
CA SER A 305 12.19 -5.33 22.90
C SER A 305 11.52 -5.41 21.52
N GLY A 306 10.18 -5.44 21.45
CA GLY A 306 9.44 -5.50 20.19
C GLY A 306 8.71 -6.83 20.04
N THR A 307 8.99 -7.55 18.96
CA THR A 307 8.33 -8.82 18.62
C THR A 307 9.34 -9.97 18.56
N ASP A 308 8.98 -11.10 19.15
CA ASP A 308 9.65 -12.38 18.99
C ASP A 308 9.60 -12.85 17.53
N ASP A 309 10.62 -13.58 17.07
CA ASP A 309 10.70 -14.00 15.68
C ASP A 309 9.75 -15.16 15.32
N GLY A 310 9.24 -15.89 16.32
CA GLY A 310 8.20 -16.90 16.15
C GLY A 310 6.93 -16.36 15.47
N ILE A 311 6.70 -15.05 15.57
CA ILE A 311 5.59 -14.37 14.89
C ILE A 311 5.59 -14.59 13.38
N PHE A 312 6.76 -14.75 12.75
CA PHE A 312 6.85 -14.82 11.29
C PHE A 312 6.20 -16.11 10.76
N GLN A 313 6.47 -17.23 11.42
CA GLN A 313 5.80 -18.49 11.08
C GLN A 313 4.34 -18.46 11.53
N ALA A 314 4.05 -17.94 12.73
CA ALA A 314 2.71 -17.93 13.30
C ALA A 314 1.72 -17.08 12.48
N ALA A 315 2.13 -15.87 12.09
CA ALA A 315 1.33 -14.98 11.25
C ALA A 315 1.03 -15.59 9.88
N ALA A 316 2.00 -16.29 9.27
CA ALA A 316 1.76 -17.00 8.02
C ALA A 316 0.77 -18.16 8.17
N ARG A 317 0.78 -18.88 9.30
CA ARG A 317 -0.23 -19.90 9.59
C ARG A 317 -1.62 -19.29 9.79
N GLN A 318 -1.70 -18.16 10.50
CA GLN A 318 -2.98 -17.52 10.84
C GLN A 318 -3.61 -16.75 9.68
N TYR A 319 -2.80 -16.03 8.90
CA TYR A 319 -3.28 -15.06 7.91
C TYR A 319 -2.89 -15.44 6.47
N GLY A 320 -2.08 -16.47 6.29
CA GLY A 320 -1.48 -16.79 5.00
C GLY A 320 -2.47 -17.09 3.90
N ASP A 321 -3.54 -17.84 4.20
CA ASP A 321 -4.59 -18.16 3.22
C ASP A 321 -5.45 -16.94 2.88
N ALA A 322 -5.70 -16.05 3.86
CA ALA A 322 -6.49 -14.83 3.65
C ALA A 322 -5.73 -13.75 2.86
N TYR A 323 -4.41 -13.67 3.04
CA TYR A 323 -3.56 -12.62 2.47
C TYR A 323 -2.57 -13.12 1.41
N GLY A 324 -2.62 -14.41 1.05
CA GLY A 324 -1.84 -15.02 -0.04
C GLY A 324 -0.34 -15.11 0.20
N PHE A 325 0.10 -15.41 1.43
CA PHE A 325 1.52 -15.55 1.78
C PHE A 325 1.78 -16.76 2.68
N TYR A 326 2.91 -17.43 2.49
CA TYR A 326 3.22 -18.67 3.21
C TYR A 326 4.66 -18.70 3.70
N TYR A 327 4.86 -19.14 4.93
CA TYR A 327 6.19 -19.34 5.50
C TYR A 327 6.78 -20.67 5.01
N VAL A 328 7.93 -20.60 4.35
CA VAL A 328 8.60 -21.78 3.74
C VAL A 328 9.93 -22.14 4.39
N GLY A 329 10.32 -21.41 5.45
CA GLY A 329 11.47 -21.74 6.28
C GLY A 329 12.33 -20.53 6.65
N THR A 330 13.36 -20.82 7.44
CA THR A 330 14.40 -19.87 7.82
C THR A 330 15.74 -20.27 7.20
N THR A 331 16.54 -19.28 6.83
CA THR A 331 17.94 -19.50 6.47
C THR A 331 18.84 -18.44 7.08
N HIS A 332 20.06 -18.81 7.41
CA HIS A 332 21.10 -17.91 7.92
C HIS A 332 22.14 -17.57 6.82
N SER A 333 21.86 -17.94 5.56
CA SER A 333 22.76 -17.73 4.43
C SER A 333 22.18 -16.74 3.44
N THR A 334 22.88 -15.62 3.21
CA THR A 334 22.52 -14.64 2.18
C THR A 334 22.53 -15.27 0.78
N LEU A 335 23.33 -16.32 0.56
CA LEU A 335 23.34 -17.09 -0.69
C LEU A 335 22.04 -17.87 -0.88
N ARG A 336 21.60 -18.62 0.14
CA ARG A 336 20.31 -19.35 0.06
C ARG A 336 19.15 -18.38 -0.06
N MET A 337 19.14 -17.30 0.73
CA MET A 337 18.11 -16.25 0.66
C MET A 337 18.00 -15.66 -0.77
N LYS A 338 19.12 -15.40 -1.45
CA LYS A 338 19.12 -14.95 -2.85
C LYS A 338 18.40 -15.95 -3.77
N ASP A 339 18.57 -17.25 -3.56
CA ASP A 339 17.92 -18.27 -4.39
C ASP A 339 16.41 -18.30 -4.18
N TYR A 340 15.93 -18.04 -2.96
CA TYR A 340 14.51 -17.80 -2.68
C TYR A 340 14.00 -16.54 -3.39
N LEU A 341 14.72 -15.41 -3.31
CA LEU A 341 14.31 -14.17 -3.99
C LEU A 341 14.19 -14.33 -5.50
N LYS A 342 15.09 -15.11 -6.13
CA LYS A 342 15.01 -15.44 -7.56
C LYS A 342 13.78 -16.25 -7.93
N ARG A 343 13.21 -16.99 -6.98
CA ARG A 343 11.93 -17.71 -7.10
C ARG A 343 10.77 -16.83 -6.62
N GLY A 344 10.91 -15.51 -6.70
CA GLY A 344 9.87 -14.53 -6.35
C GLY A 344 9.40 -14.53 -4.90
N CYS A 345 10.11 -15.21 -3.99
CA CYS A 345 9.90 -15.08 -2.55
C CYS A 345 10.35 -13.69 -2.05
N VAL A 346 10.04 -13.42 -0.79
CA VAL A 346 10.57 -12.29 0.00
C VAL A 346 11.11 -12.82 1.32
N ALA A 347 11.92 -12.03 2.02
CA ALA A 347 12.39 -12.39 3.34
C ALA A 347 12.16 -11.25 4.34
N VAL A 348 11.82 -11.58 5.58
CA VAL A 348 12.09 -10.71 6.73
C VAL A 348 13.48 -11.07 7.25
N SER A 349 14.29 -10.07 7.56
CA SER A 349 15.65 -10.23 8.06
C SER A 349 15.74 -9.68 9.48
N HIS A 350 16.23 -10.50 10.40
CA HIS A 350 16.65 -10.03 11.72
C HIS A 350 18.03 -9.38 11.59
N VAL A 351 18.12 -8.10 11.95
CA VAL A 351 19.36 -7.31 11.99
C VAL A 351 19.53 -6.74 13.41
N PRO A 352 20.69 -6.19 13.80
CA PRO A 352 20.90 -5.74 15.19
C PRO A 352 19.79 -4.80 15.71
N GLY A 353 19.02 -5.32 16.69
CA GLY A 353 17.92 -4.61 17.36
C GLY A 353 16.74 -4.24 16.45
N HIS A 354 16.56 -4.90 15.31
CA HIS A 354 15.52 -4.52 14.34
C HIS A 354 15.16 -5.64 13.34
N TYR A 355 14.01 -5.49 12.68
CA TYR A 355 13.62 -6.31 11.53
C TYR A 355 13.46 -5.45 10.29
N VAL A 356 13.98 -5.92 9.16
CA VAL A 356 13.83 -5.28 7.84
C VAL A 356 13.30 -6.29 6.83
N THR A 357 12.68 -5.84 5.76
CA THR A 357 12.25 -6.72 4.66
C THR A 357 13.29 -6.71 3.55
N ILE A 358 13.76 -7.88 3.13
CA ILE A 358 14.50 -8.05 1.88
C ILE A 358 13.49 -8.38 0.79
N ALA A 359 13.09 -7.33 0.07
CA ALA A 359 11.96 -7.38 -0.83
C ALA A 359 12.31 -7.94 -2.20
N ASP A 360 13.55 -7.79 -2.70
CA ASP A 360 13.89 -8.26 -4.05
C ASP A 360 15.40 -8.40 -4.29
N PHE A 361 15.79 -9.09 -5.37
CA PHE A 361 17.18 -9.20 -5.84
C PHE A 361 17.28 -8.84 -7.32
N ASN A 362 18.15 -7.88 -7.64
CA ASN A 362 18.43 -7.48 -9.00
C ASN A 362 19.68 -8.22 -9.52
N PRO A 363 19.53 -9.18 -10.45
CA PRO A 363 20.66 -9.96 -10.96
C PRO A 363 21.66 -9.14 -11.77
N LYS A 364 21.24 -8.02 -12.39
CA LYS A 364 22.11 -7.20 -13.24
C LYS A 364 23.20 -6.49 -12.44
N ASN A 365 22.83 -5.92 -11.29
CA ASN A 365 23.76 -5.19 -10.43
C ASN A 365 24.11 -5.93 -9.13
N LYS A 366 23.59 -7.15 -8.94
CA LYS A 366 23.81 -8.02 -7.77
C LYS A 366 23.41 -7.34 -6.45
N LYS A 367 22.39 -6.49 -6.47
CA LYS A 367 21.89 -5.77 -5.29
C LYS A 367 20.58 -6.36 -4.77
N TYR A 368 20.37 -6.20 -3.48
CA TYR A 368 19.19 -6.61 -2.72
C TYR A 368 18.41 -5.37 -2.31
N LEU A 369 17.10 -5.37 -2.52
CA LEU A 369 16.23 -4.31 -2.06
C LEU A 369 15.89 -4.52 -0.59
N VAL A 370 16.27 -3.57 0.25
CA VAL A 370 15.95 -3.52 1.68
C VAL A 370 14.89 -2.47 1.93
N LEU A 371 13.77 -2.87 2.53
CA LEU A 371 12.72 -1.99 3.03
C LEU A 371 12.82 -1.96 4.56
N ASP A 372 13.20 -0.81 5.09
CA ASP A 372 13.45 -0.59 6.51
C ASP A 372 12.34 0.30 7.08
N SER A 373 11.53 -0.23 7.99
CA SER A 373 10.41 0.50 8.59
C SER A 373 10.87 1.57 9.59
N HIS A 374 12.13 1.52 10.03
CA HIS A 374 12.79 2.54 10.85
C HIS A 374 14.22 2.84 10.36
N PRO A 375 14.33 3.67 9.30
CA PRO A 375 15.62 4.13 8.81
C PRO A 375 16.36 4.98 9.84
N ILE A 376 17.59 4.57 10.19
CA ILE A 376 18.50 5.25 11.13
C ILE A 376 19.91 5.35 10.56
N GLN A 377 20.76 6.24 11.06
CA GLN A 377 22.12 6.39 10.51
C GLN A 377 22.96 5.10 10.55
N LYS A 378 22.80 4.27 11.60
CA LYS A 378 23.51 2.98 11.75
C LYS A 378 23.09 1.94 10.70
N ARG A 379 21.89 2.07 10.13
CA ARG A 379 21.36 1.30 9.00
C ARG A 379 21.04 2.29 7.89
N PRO A 380 21.99 2.69 7.03
CA PRO A 380 21.85 3.84 6.13
C PRO A 380 20.89 3.59 4.96
N THR A 381 19.66 3.25 5.31
CA THR A 381 18.47 3.07 4.51
C THR A 381 17.73 4.40 4.47
N ASN A 382 16.74 4.48 3.59
CA ASN A 382 15.83 5.60 3.46
C ASN A 382 14.39 5.08 3.54
N PRO A 383 13.42 5.99 3.78
CA PRO A 383 12.01 5.64 3.87
C PRO A 383 11.33 5.10 2.59
N PHE A 384 12.06 4.96 1.49
CA PHE A 384 11.58 4.44 0.20
C PHE A 384 12.25 3.11 -0.18
N GLY A 385 13.24 2.66 0.61
CA GLY A 385 14.01 1.46 0.37
C GLY A 385 15.32 1.72 -0.38
N ASN A 386 16.27 0.81 -0.21
CA ASN A 386 17.61 0.92 -0.79
C ASN A 386 18.09 -0.40 -1.39
N TRP A 387 18.84 -0.30 -2.48
CA TRP A 387 19.50 -1.42 -3.11
C TRP A 387 20.93 -1.55 -2.58
N PHE A 388 21.24 -2.65 -1.89
CA PHE A 388 22.56 -2.90 -1.31
C PHE A 388 23.25 -4.13 -1.89
N LEU A 389 24.59 -4.11 -1.90
CA LEU A 389 25.39 -5.30 -2.22
C LEU A 389 25.36 -6.31 -1.06
N LYS A 390 25.63 -7.59 -1.38
CA LYS A 390 25.70 -8.70 -0.42
C LYS A 390 26.48 -8.38 0.86
N HIS A 391 27.69 -7.82 0.75
CA HIS A 391 28.54 -7.54 1.91
C HIS A 391 27.88 -6.62 2.95
N ARG A 392 26.95 -5.74 2.53
CA ARG A 392 26.20 -4.87 3.44
C ARG A 392 25.16 -5.64 4.27
N LEU A 393 24.64 -6.76 3.75
CA LEU A 393 23.71 -7.63 4.46
C LEU A 393 24.44 -8.62 5.38
N GLU A 394 25.77 -8.68 5.30
CA GLU A 394 26.62 -9.59 6.07
C GLU A 394 27.53 -8.84 7.06
N SER A 395 27.43 -7.51 7.14
CA SER A 395 28.27 -6.68 8.02
C SER A 395 27.56 -5.42 8.51
N GLY A 396 27.99 -4.91 9.67
CA GLY A 396 27.48 -3.67 10.26
C GLY A 396 26.00 -3.74 10.66
N GLY A 397 25.31 -2.60 10.62
CA GLY A 397 23.92 -2.49 11.09
C GLY A 397 22.87 -3.26 10.27
N LEU A 398 23.25 -3.79 9.10
CA LEU A 398 22.39 -4.61 8.24
C LEU A 398 22.84 -6.08 8.20
N ALA A 399 23.84 -6.47 9.01
CA ALA A 399 24.24 -7.86 9.15
C ALA A 399 23.05 -8.69 9.63
N SER A 400 22.65 -9.67 8.83
CA SER A 400 21.52 -10.52 9.16
C SER A 400 21.94 -11.66 10.09
N SER A 401 21.20 -11.87 11.17
CA SER A 401 21.29 -13.09 12.00
C SER A 401 20.35 -14.20 11.50
N GLY A 402 19.38 -13.88 10.65
CA GLY A 402 18.43 -14.84 10.10
C GLY A 402 17.47 -14.21 9.09
N TYR A 403 17.06 -15.02 8.11
CA TYR A 403 16.08 -14.67 7.08
C TYR A 403 14.87 -15.60 7.16
N TYR A 404 13.70 -15.04 7.43
CA TYR A 404 12.40 -15.73 7.49
C TYR A 404 11.70 -15.58 6.14
N ILE A 405 11.49 -16.68 5.43
CA ILE A 405 11.13 -16.64 4.02
C ILE A 405 9.62 -16.78 3.83
N TYR A 406 9.04 -15.84 3.07
CA TYR A 406 7.68 -15.92 2.58
C TYR A 406 7.60 -16.19 1.08
N SER A 407 6.64 -17.02 0.70
CA SER A 407 6.33 -17.48 -0.65
C SER A 407 4.87 -17.21 -0.99
N PRO A 408 4.50 -16.95 -2.26
CA PRO A 408 3.10 -16.82 -2.65
C PRO A 408 2.42 -18.19 -2.82
N VAL A 409 3.16 -19.29 -2.64
CA VAL A 409 2.66 -20.68 -2.68
C VAL A 409 3.12 -21.47 -1.46
N LYS A 410 2.26 -22.39 -0.97
CA LYS A 410 2.53 -23.24 0.19
C LYS A 410 3.74 -24.15 -0.03
N ASN A 411 3.83 -24.78 -1.21
CA ASN A 411 4.94 -25.64 -1.59
C ASN A 411 5.80 -24.97 -2.67
N MET A 412 7.10 -24.82 -2.41
CA MET A 412 8.02 -24.19 -3.36
C MET A 412 8.27 -25.00 -4.63
N ASP A 413 8.00 -26.31 -4.63
CA ASP A 413 8.06 -27.12 -5.85
C ASP A 413 6.99 -26.68 -6.87
N ASP A 414 5.88 -26.11 -6.40
CA ASP A 414 4.84 -25.54 -7.27
C ASP A 414 5.31 -24.27 -7.98
N TYR A 415 6.33 -23.59 -7.43
CA TYR A 415 6.86 -22.36 -8.04
C TYR A 415 7.52 -22.62 -9.40
N LYS A 416 8.14 -23.80 -9.59
CA LYS A 416 8.75 -24.19 -10.88
C LYS A 416 7.72 -24.32 -12.01
N LYS A 417 6.43 -24.51 -11.69
CA LYS A 417 5.34 -24.56 -12.68
C LYS A 417 4.85 -23.17 -13.10
N ILE A 418 5.03 -22.14 -12.27
CA ILE A 418 4.45 -20.80 -12.47
C ILE A 418 5.32 -19.91 -13.39
N THR A 419 6.61 -20.19 -13.53
CA THR A 419 7.52 -19.42 -14.41
C THR A 419 7.20 -19.51 -15.91
N ASN A 420 6.18 -20.29 -16.32
CA ASN A 420 5.76 -20.46 -17.71
C ASN A 420 4.45 -19.77 -18.10
N ILE A 421 3.81 -18.99 -17.21
CA ILE A 421 2.60 -18.25 -17.59
C ILE A 421 3.00 -16.92 -18.27
N ASN A 422 3.29 -17.01 -19.57
CA ASN A 422 3.42 -15.87 -20.49
C ASN A 422 2.05 -15.21 -20.69
N PHE A 423 1.65 -14.26 -19.82
CA PHE A 423 0.35 -13.57 -20.00
C PHE A 423 0.41 -12.05 -20.25
N PHE A 424 1.55 -11.51 -20.68
CA PHE A 424 1.66 -10.08 -20.99
C PHE A 424 2.34 -9.79 -22.33
N LYS A 425 1.86 -10.41 -23.42
CA LYS A 425 2.14 -9.92 -24.78
C LYS A 425 1.04 -9.04 -25.38
N ASN A 426 -0.19 -9.08 -24.85
CA ASN A 426 -1.33 -8.42 -25.51
C ASN A 426 -1.91 -7.18 -24.79
N ILE A 427 -1.49 -6.85 -23.56
CA ILE A 427 -2.06 -5.69 -22.82
C ILE A 427 -1.20 -4.42 -22.98
N SER A 428 0.00 -4.53 -23.56
CA SER A 428 0.87 -3.39 -23.90
C SER A 428 0.29 -2.42 -24.95
N LEU A 429 -0.87 -2.72 -25.52
CA LEU A 429 -1.59 -1.82 -26.44
C LEU A 429 -2.55 -0.84 -25.75
N PHE A 430 -2.83 -0.97 -24.45
CA PHE A 430 -3.80 -0.12 -23.74
C PHE A 430 -3.21 0.84 -22.70
N ILE A 431 -1.88 0.88 -22.56
CA ILE A 431 -1.24 1.90 -21.72
C ILE A 431 -0.99 3.14 -22.59
N LEU A 432 -2.02 3.99 -22.74
CA LEU A 432 -1.78 5.35 -23.18
C LEU A 432 -1.03 6.11 -22.06
N PRO A 433 0.09 6.80 -22.37
CA PRO A 433 0.70 7.72 -21.44
C PRO A 433 -0.19 8.96 -21.35
N ILE A 434 -0.89 9.15 -20.23
CA ILE A 434 -1.52 10.43 -19.92
C ILE A 434 -0.46 11.22 -19.16
N TRP A 435 0.03 12.28 -19.79
CA TRP A 435 0.91 13.31 -19.23
C TRP A 435 0.18 14.18 -18.22
#